data_AF-A0A2U2SCZ1-F1
#
_entry.id   AF-A0A2U2SCZ1-F1
#
_cell.length_a   1.000
_cell.length_b   1.000
_cell.length_c   1.000
_cell.angle_alpha   90.00
_cell.angle_beta   90.00
_cell.angle_gamma   90.00
#
_symmetry.space_group_name_H-M   'P 1'
#
loop_
_entity.id
_entity.type
_entity.pdbx_description
1 polymer ?
#
loop_
_entity_poly.entity_id
_entity_poly.type
_entity_poly.pdbx_seq_one_letter_code
_entity_poly.pdbx_strand_id
1 'polypeptide(L)'
;MLTFLGTTDYKVTTYAFGSQRHTTRYCAAALARFLRPERTLVVVTQKAREMHFEALADELATVTQPEEVPIPDGREEAELWQIFDALTEHVPQGGQLVADITNGFRSLPFLSFLAVAYLRAAKEVDVQGVYYGAYEARNEQDESPVFDLTPFVTLLDWTIATDRFIRFGDARDLAERLRAGMPAGELIRDDPAMRQLSKSLKWAADAMQNTSLALRLNRPFESMEQAHRLVRTLQEQHTHIESHMRPFALLTERVVQAYQSLALEMPRKRESRLDNLRIQGEMVRWYMDKEQVVQAVTLAREWLISLLLCRLTDRALDDLGVRRQIEDAISNAAERCRLEAERRSPLMTPFTDDIAALPQCAQLVEVWTRLSTLRNDLAHAGMRPDAADVRSILKRADEVCAQLDQLAAQLVPEAASRSGTMQSQDITEREMILLNFGHPLTPEQRGQIEQLAGQPIDRLIEVPTHFDQAQPFAEQVRALVDSLGLTSEEWQHAAIFVNPPTLSTIAMTLLAELHGRMGYFPPVVRMRPVEDVLPPRFEAAEIINLQHVRTSARERR
;
A
#
# COMPACT_ATOMS: atom_id res chain seq x y z
N MET A 1 2.60 28.49 -22.17
CA MET A 1 1.96 27.28 -22.74
C MET A 1 2.99 26.54 -23.57
N LEU A 2 3.06 25.23 -23.46
CA LEU A 2 3.89 24.34 -24.27
C LEU A 2 2.97 23.58 -25.22
N THR A 3 3.21 23.61 -26.52
CA THR A 3 2.39 22.91 -27.53
C THR A 3 3.26 22.26 -28.58
N PHE A 4 2.77 21.18 -29.19
CA PHE A 4 3.46 20.46 -30.26
C PHE A 4 2.87 20.81 -31.61
N LEU A 5 3.74 20.95 -32.61
CA LEU A 5 3.34 21.11 -34.00
C LEU A 5 3.76 19.88 -34.81
N GLY A 6 2.78 19.25 -35.46
CA GLY A 6 2.94 18.09 -36.31
C GLY A 6 2.94 18.45 -37.80
N THR A 7 3.04 17.42 -38.63
CA THR A 7 3.03 17.55 -40.11
C THR A 7 1.69 17.14 -40.73
N THR A 8 0.65 16.99 -39.92
CA THR A 8 -0.69 16.58 -40.36
C THR A 8 -1.35 17.69 -41.17
N ASP A 9 -2.19 17.30 -42.13
CA ASP A 9 -2.97 18.26 -42.93
C ASP A 9 -4.13 18.83 -42.09
N TYR A 10 -3.82 19.86 -41.31
CA TYR A 10 -4.76 20.52 -40.39
C TYR A 10 -5.99 21.06 -41.12
N LYS A 11 -7.17 20.64 -40.66
CA LYS A 11 -8.47 21.11 -41.17
C LYS A 11 -9.13 22.03 -40.16
N VAL A 12 -9.85 23.02 -40.69
CA VAL A 12 -10.66 23.92 -39.86
C VAL A 12 -11.74 23.11 -39.15
N THR A 13 -11.84 23.31 -37.83
CA THR A 13 -12.90 22.78 -36.97
C THR A 13 -13.23 23.81 -35.91
N THR A 14 -14.34 23.63 -35.19
CA THR A 14 -14.65 24.40 -33.99
C THR A 14 -14.21 23.60 -32.77
N TYR A 15 -13.17 24.07 -32.08
CA TYR A 15 -12.75 23.49 -30.81
C TYR A 15 -13.66 23.97 -29.68
N ALA A 16 -14.13 23.04 -28.86
CA ALA A 16 -15.00 23.32 -27.73
C ALA A 16 -14.32 22.97 -26.39
N PHE A 17 -14.24 23.94 -25.48
CA PHE A 17 -13.73 23.75 -24.12
C PHE A 17 -14.71 24.36 -23.11
N GLY A 18 -15.53 23.50 -22.48
CA GLY A 18 -16.66 23.95 -21.66
C GLY A 18 -17.64 24.81 -22.48
N SER A 19 -17.82 26.06 -22.08
CA SER A 19 -18.64 27.04 -22.80
C SER A 19 -17.85 27.88 -23.83
N GLN A 20 -16.54 27.68 -23.95
CA GLN A 20 -15.70 28.40 -24.90
C GLN A 20 -15.64 27.66 -26.23
N ARG A 21 -15.72 28.41 -27.33
CA ARG A 21 -15.66 27.87 -28.70
C ARG A 21 -14.72 28.71 -29.54
N HIS A 22 -13.90 28.08 -30.37
CA HIS A 22 -13.07 28.79 -31.33
C HIS A 22 -12.85 27.97 -32.60
N THR A 23 -13.15 28.58 -33.75
CA THR A 23 -12.98 27.95 -35.06
C THR A 23 -11.59 28.27 -35.61
N THR A 24 -10.76 27.25 -35.76
CA THR A 24 -9.40 27.33 -36.30
C THR A 24 -8.98 25.94 -36.80
N ARG A 25 -7.89 25.86 -37.56
CA ARG A 25 -7.26 24.58 -37.91
C ARG A 25 -6.30 24.08 -36.83
N TYR A 26 -5.84 24.94 -35.92
CA TYR A 26 -4.84 24.61 -34.91
C TYR A 26 -5.42 24.58 -33.49
N CYS A 27 -5.37 23.42 -32.82
CA CYS A 27 -5.81 23.32 -31.42
C CYS A 27 -5.03 24.28 -30.51
N ALA A 28 -3.72 24.43 -30.74
CA ALA A 28 -2.88 25.38 -30.03
C ALA A 28 -3.42 26.82 -30.05
N ALA A 29 -3.92 27.29 -31.21
CA ALA A 29 -4.50 28.63 -31.33
C ALA A 29 -5.81 28.76 -30.52
N ALA A 30 -6.66 27.72 -30.53
CA ALA A 30 -7.85 27.69 -29.70
C ALA A 30 -7.51 27.71 -28.21
N LEU A 31 -6.59 26.86 -27.76
CA LEU A 31 -6.13 26.80 -26.36
C LEU A 31 -5.49 28.12 -25.90
N ALA A 32 -4.63 28.73 -26.72
CA ALA A 32 -4.06 30.04 -26.43
C ALA A 32 -5.16 31.11 -26.23
N ARG A 33 -6.24 31.05 -27.00
CA ARG A 33 -7.37 31.97 -26.85
C ARG A 33 -8.20 31.72 -25.60
N PHE A 34 -8.39 30.45 -25.23
CA PHE A 34 -9.13 30.06 -24.03
C PHE A 34 -8.38 30.37 -22.73
N LEU A 35 -7.06 30.19 -22.73
CA LEU A 35 -6.23 30.21 -21.53
C LEU A 35 -5.37 31.48 -21.41
N ARG A 36 -5.14 32.20 -22.51
CA ARG A 36 -4.37 33.46 -22.59
C ARG A 36 -3.00 33.39 -21.89
N PRO A 37 -2.12 32.46 -22.28
CA PRO A 37 -0.78 32.37 -21.70
C PRO A 37 0.08 33.58 -22.11
N GLU A 38 1.01 33.99 -21.23
CA GLU A 38 1.99 35.05 -21.56
C GLU A 38 2.78 34.71 -22.83
N ARG A 39 3.29 33.46 -22.89
CA ARG A 39 4.10 32.96 -24.00
C ARG A 39 3.69 31.55 -24.39
N THR A 40 3.89 31.21 -25.65
CA THR A 40 3.60 29.89 -26.21
C THR A 40 4.84 29.30 -26.87
N LEU A 41 5.42 28.31 -26.20
CA LEU A 41 6.53 27.50 -26.69
C LEU A 41 5.97 26.47 -27.69
N VAL A 42 6.30 26.65 -28.97
CA VAL A 42 5.87 25.77 -30.06
C VAL A 42 6.99 24.79 -30.36
N VAL A 43 6.82 23.57 -29.86
CA VAL A 43 7.75 22.46 -30.04
C VAL A 43 7.57 21.89 -31.44
N VAL A 44 8.64 21.94 -32.24
CA VAL A 44 8.54 21.72 -33.68
C VAL A 44 9.74 20.98 -34.25
N THR A 45 9.49 20.02 -35.13
CA THR A 45 10.52 19.40 -35.97
C THR A 45 10.74 20.24 -37.22
N GLN A 46 11.90 20.12 -37.87
CA GLN A 46 12.20 20.89 -39.09
C GLN A 46 11.10 20.79 -40.15
N LYS A 47 10.54 19.59 -40.36
CA LYS A 47 9.46 19.38 -41.34
C LYS A 47 8.14 20.04 -40.93
N ALA A 48 7.75 19.95 -39.66
CA ALA A 48 6.53 20.59 -39.15
C ALA A 48 6.64 22.12 -39.21
N ARG A 49 7.85 22.64 -38.98
CA ARG A 49 8.17 24.06 -39.07
C ARG A 49 7.89 24.62 -40.46
N GLU A 50 8.48 23.99 -41.48
CA GLU A 50 8.32 24.38 -42.89
C GLU A 50 6.86 24.35 -43.36
N MET A 51 6.06 23.42 -42.83
CA MET A 51 4.67 23.24 -43.25
C MET A 51 3.70 24.22 -42.57
N HIS A 52 3.88 24.50 -41.28
CA HIS A 52 2.80 25.08 -40.47
C HIS A 52 3.21 26.16 -39.47
N PHE A 53 4.50 26.39 -39.20
CA PHE A 53 4.90 27.26 -38.08
C PHE A 53 4.48 28.71 -38.30
N GLU A 54 4.80 29.32 -39.44
CA GLU A 54 4.45 30.72 -39.73
C GLU A 54 2.93 30.97 -39.60
N ALA A 55 2.12 30.09 -40.19
CA ALA A 55 0.67 30.20 -40.14
C ALA A 55 0.11 30.07 -38.71
N LEU A 56 0.67 29.17 -37.89
CA LEU A 56 0.30 29.06 -36.48
C LEU A 56 0.79 30.26 -35.67
N ALA A 57 2.01 30.74 -35.91
CA ALA A 57 2.61 31.87 -35.21
C ALA A 57 1.80 33.16 -35.45
N ASP A 58 1.34 33.40 -36.67
CA ASP A 58 0.46 34.51 -37.02
C ASP A 58 -0.86 34.47 -36.22
N GLU A 59 -1.49 33.30 -36.11
CA GLU A 59 -2.71 33.14 -35.30
C GLU A 59 -2.43 33.35 -33.80
N LEU A 60 -1.33 32.78 -33.28
CA LEU A 60 -0.93 32.89 -31.87
C LEU A 60 -0.58 34.32 -31.47
N ALA A 61 0.11 35.07 -32.34
CA ALA A 61 0.55 36.45 -32.09
C ALA A 61 -0.62 37.41 -31.76
N THR A 62 -1.86 37.03 -32.10
CA THR A 62 -3.06 37.79 -31.74
C THR A 62 -3.43 37.70 -30.25
N VAL A 63 -2.88 36.74 -29.50
CA VAL A 63 -3.24 36.48 -28.09
C VAL A 63 -2.02 36.27 -27.19
N THR A 64 -0.91 35.74 -27.70
CA THR A 64 0.26 35.30 -26.93
C THR A 64 1.54 35.48 -27.74
N GLN A 65 2.70 35.45 -27.11
CA GLN A 65 3.98 35.50 -27.81
C GLN A 65 4.41 34.08 -28.25
N PRO A 66 4.41 33.73 -29.56
CA PRO A 66 4.92 32.45 -30.03
C PRO A 66 6.46 32.43 -29.96
N GLU A 67 7.02 31.34 -29.43
CA GLU A 67 8.46 31.07 -29.38
C GLU A 67 8.72 29.69 -29.97
N GLU A 68 9.63 29.61 -30.94
CA GLU A 68 9.99 28.34 -31.59
C GLU A 68 10.91 27.51 -30.66
N VAL A 69 10.57 26.24 -30.43
CA VAL A 69 11.41 25.28 -29.72
C VAL A 69 11.75 24.11 -30.67
N PRO A 70 12.91 24.16 -31.35
CA PRO A 70 13.29 23.14 -32.32
C PRO A 70 13.67 21.83 -31.62
N ILE A 71 13.18 20.71 -32.16
CA ILE A 71 13.50 19.36 -31.68
C ILE A 71 13.86 18.40 -32.83
N PRO A 72 14.67 17.35 -32.57
CA PRO A 72 14.89 16.27 -33.53
C PRO A 72 13.63 15.39 -33.70
N ASP A 73 13.69 14.43 -34.63
CA ASP A 73 12.57 13.54 -34.94
C ASP A 73 12.30 12.48 -33.85
N GLY A 74 13.25 12.21 -32.96
CA GLY A 74 13.11 11.23 -31.86
C GLY A 74 13.27 9.79 -32.32
N ARG A 75 14.19 9.52 -33.26
CA ARG A 75 14.40 8.20 -33.89
C ARG A 75 15.25 7.26 -33.04
N GLU A 76 16.04 7.80 -32.13
CA GLU A 76 16.93 7.06 -31.24
C GLU A 76 16.95 7.70 -29.85
N GLU A 77 17.47 6.98 -28.87
CA GLU A 77 17.47 7.40 -27.46
C GLU A 77 18.15 8.76 -27.24
N ALA A 78 19.27 9.01 -27.93
CA ALA A 78 19.96 10.29 -27.83
C ALA A 78 19.08 11.48 -28.30
N GLU A 79 18.31 11.28 -29.37
CA GLU A 79 17.34 12.29 -29.82
C GLU A 79 16.17 12.45 -28.85
N LEU A 80 15.71 11.37 -28.19
CA LEU A 80 14.67 11.45 -27.16
C LEU A 80 15.14 12.27 -25.94
N TRP A 81 16.40 12.14 -25.53
CA TRP A 81 16.98 12.99 -24.48
C TRP A 81 17.09 14.45 -24.90
N GLN A 82 17.50 14.73 -26.14
CA GLN A 82 17.51 16.11 -26.67
C GLN A 82 16.10 16.73 -26.67
N ILE A 83 15.07 15.95 -27.00
CA ILE A 83 13.68 16.40 -26.88
C ILE A 83 13.36 16.71 -25.42
N PHE A 84 13.67 15.81 -24.49
CA PHE A 84 13.43 16.02 -23.06
C PHE A 84 14.11 17.29 -22.54
N ASP A 85 15.37 17.53 -22.91
CA ASP A 85 16.12 18.72 -22.52
C ASP A 85 15.43 19.98 -23.08
N ALA A 86 15.08 19.98 -24.36
CA ALA A 86 14.36 21.10 -24.98
C ALA A 86 13.02 21.40 -24.29
N LEU A 87 12.26 20.38 -23.89
CA LEU A 87 10.99 20.55 -23.17
C LEU A 87 11.18 21.12 -21.76
N THR A 88 12.30 20.83 -21.11
CA THR A 88 12.51 21.17 -19.71
C THR A 88 13.28 22.46 -19.50
N GLU A 89 14.24 22.83 -20.36
CA GLU A 89 15.09 24.02 -20.21
C GLU A 89 14.31 25.34 -20.28
N HIS A 90 13.28 25.40 -21.13
CA HIS A 90 12.48 26.61 -21.36
C HIS A 90 11.47 26.91 -20.25
N VAL A 91 11.28 25.98 -19.30
CA VAL A 91 10.38 26.16 -18.16
C VAL A 91 11.20 26.48 -16.90
N PRO A 92 11.06 27.69 -16.33
CA PRO A 92 11.82 28.08 -15.14
C PRO A 92 11.33 27.33 -13.89
N GLN A 93 12.20 27.23 -12.90
CA GLN A 93 11.85 26.70 -11.58
C GLN A 93 10.75 27.54 -10.93
N GLY A 94 9.74 26.90 -10.33
CA GLY A 94 8.57 27.55 -9.75
C GLY A 94 7.64 28.23 -10.77
N GLY A 95 7.87 28.04 -12.07
CA GLY A 95 7.05 28.60 -13.13
C GLY A 95 5.67 27.96 -13.24
N GLN A 96 4.77 28.58 -14.01
CA GLN A 96 3.46 28.03 -14.34
C GLN A 96 3.45 27.42 -15.74
N LEU A 97 2.88 26.23 -15.88
CA LEU A 97 2.85 25.49 -17.13
C LEU A 97 1.43 25.04 -17.51
N VAL A 98 1.08 25.33 -18.76
CA VAL A 98 -0.01 24.64 -19.47
C VAL A 98 0.62 23.84 -20.59
N ALA A 99 0.27 22.57 -20.72
CA ALA A 99 0.73 21.70 -21.80
C ALA A 99 -0.43 21.31 -22.73
N ASP A 100 -0.21 21.46 -24.02
CA ASP A 100 -1.06 20.93 -25.09
C ASP A 100 -0.36 19.72 -25.69
N ILE A 101 -0.97 18.53 -25.55
CA ILE A 101 -0.42 17.26 -26.07
C ILE A 101 -1.12 16.79 -27.35
N THR A 102 -1.87 17.66 -28.03
CA THR A 102 -2.73 17.32 -29.17
C THR A 102 -1.97 16.72 -30.35
N ASN A 103 -0.87 17.35 -30.77
CA ASN A 103 -0.20 17.02 -32.03
C ASN A 103 1.18 16.36 -31.87
N GLY A 104 1.42 15.68 -30.76
CA GLY A 104 2.62 14.84 -30.64
C GLY A 104 2.49 13.58 -31.50
N PHE A 105 3.47 13.30 -32.35
CA PHE A 105 3.52 12.06 -33.13
C PHE A 105 4.33 10.98 -32.41
N ARG A 106 3.94 9.70 -32.56
CA ARG A 106 4.63 8.53 -31.96
C ARG A 106 4.83 8.66 -30.45
N SER A 107 6.08 8.70 -29.99
CA SER A 107 6.49 8.73 -28.58
C SER A 107 6.37 10.12 -27.96
N LEU A 108 6.18 11.19 -28.75
CA LEU A 108 6.17 12.55 -28.25
C LEU A 108 5.08 12.79 -27.19
N PRO A 109 3.80 12.43 -27.37
CA PRO A 109 2.80 12.67 -26.32
C PRO A 109 3.15 12.03 -24.98
N PHE A 110 3.73 10.82 -25.01
CA PHE A 110 4.18 10.12 -23.82
C PHE A 110 5.38 10.81 -23.17
N LEU A 111 6.41 11.17 -23.96
CA LEU A 111 7.59 11.87 -23.47
C LEU A 111 7.22 13.25 -22.89
N SER A 112 6.30 13.97 -23.52
CA SER A 112 5.79 15.26 -23.05
C SER A 112 5.09 15.12 -21.71
N PHE A 113 4.24 14.10 -21.56
CA PHE A 113 3.57 13.84 -20.29
C PHE A 113 4.58 13.54 -19.17
N LEU A 114 5.63 12.75 -19.45
CA LEU A 114 6.72 12.51 -18.52
C LEU A 114 7.55 13.77 -18.21
N ALA A 115 7.81 14.62 -19.20
CA ALA A 115 8.53 15.88 -19.01
C ALA A 115 7.73 16.85 -18.12
N VAL A 116 6.40 16.95 -18.32
CA VAL A 116 5.51 17.74 -17.45
C VAL A 116 5.56 17.22 -16.00
N ALA A 117 5.51 15.91 -15.82
CA ALA A 117 5.63 15.30 -14.50
C ALA A 117 6.98 15.57 -13.84
N TYR A 118 8.06 15.45 -14.61
CA TYR A 118 9.41 15.74 -14.13
C TYR A 118 9.58 17.20 -13.75
N LEU A 119 9.12 18.14 -14.58
CA LEU A 119 9.14 19.58 -14.29
C LEU A 119 8.43 19.91 -12.99
N ARG A 120 7.27 19.30 -12.77
CA ARG A 120 6.51 19.47 -11.53
C ARG A 120 7.26 18.95 -10.31
N ALA A 121 7.86 17.77 -10.38
CA ALA A 121 8.55 17.14 -9.26
C ALA A 121 9.94 17.74 -8.98
N ALA A 122 10.71 18.05 -10.02
CA ALA A 122 12.12 18.47 -9.92
C ALA A 122 12.33 19.98 -9.97
N LYS A 123 11.45 20.72 -10.67
CA LYS A 123 11.50 22.18 -10.80
C LYS A 123 10.36 22.89 -10.07
N GLU A 124 9.55 22.17 -9.30
CA GLU A 124 8.40 22.72 -8.56
C GLU A 124 7.46 23.54 -9.47
N VAL A 125 7.35 23.14 -10.74
CA VAL A 125 6.50 23.82 -11.72
C VAL A 125 5.03 23.58 -11.38
N ASP A 126 4.28 24.67 -11.34
CA ASP A 126 2.84 24.65 -11.14
C ASP A 126 2.13 24.34 -12.47
N VAL A 127 1.73 23.07 -12.63
CA VAL A 127 1.02 22.58 -13.83
C VAL A 127 -0.45 22.97 -13.73
N GLN A 128 -0.79 24.07 -14.41
CA GLN A 128 -2.13 24.65 -14.45
C GLN A 128 -3.10 23.87 -15.34
N GLY A 129 -2.59 23.16 -16.34
CA GLY A 129 -3.43 22.39 -17.24
C GLY A 129 -2.67 21.47 -18.19
N VAL A 130 -3.22 20.29 -18.49
CA VAL A 130 -2.80 19.43 -19.60
C VAL A 130 -4.00 19.16 -20.49
N TYR A 131 -3.93 19.58 -21.75
CA TYR A 131 -5.07 19.57 -22.66
C TYR A 131 -4.81 18.74 -23.92
N TYR A 132 -5.87 18.12 -24.42
CA TYR A 132 -5.86 17.34 -25.66
C TYR A 132 -7.09 17.68 -26.51
N GLY A 133 -6.88 18.25 -27.68
CA GLY A 133 -7.92 18.53 -28.68
C GLY A 133 -8.22 17.31 -29.52
N ALA A 134 -9.35 16.65 -29.28
CA ALA A 134 -9.72 15.43 -29.98
C ALA A 134 -10.44 15.74 -31.29
N TYR A 135 -9.67 16.08 -32.33
CA TYR A 135 -10.21 16.39 -33.66
C TYR A 135 -11.12 15.29 -34.21
N GLU A 136 -10.75 14.02 -34.00
CA GLU A 136 -11.47 12.83 -34.49
C GLU A 136 -12.72 12.50 -33.69
N ALA A 137 -12.85 13.03 -32.45
CA ALA A 137 -13.94 12.71 -31.52
C ALA A 137 -15.02 13.79 -31.52
N ARG A 138 -15.44 14.26 -32.71
CA ARG A 138 -16.41 15.36 -32.81
C ARG A 138 -17.76 15.00 -32.18
N ASN A 139 -18.37 16.00 -31.54
CA ASN A 139 -19.69 15.85 -30.93
C ASN A 139 -20.82 15.93 -31.98
N GLU A 140 -22.07 15.84 -31.50
CA GLU A 140 -23.27 15.92 -32.33
C GLU A 140 -23.40 17.27 -33.09
N GLN A 141 -22.71 18.32 -32.64
CA GLN A 141 -22.67 19.64 -33.25
C GLN A 141 -21.49 19.81 -34.23
N ASP A 142 -20.77 18.73 -34.55
CA ASP A 142 -19.54 18.74 -35.38
C ASP A 142 -18.41 19.61 -34.79
N GLU A 143 -18.39 19.76 -33.47
CA GLU A 143 -17.31 20.45 -32.73
C GLU A 143 -16.29 19.41 -32.22
N SER A 144 -15.01 19.76 -32.30
CA SER A 144 -13.92 18.95 -31.74
C SER A 144 -13.73 19.27 -30.25
N PRO A 145 -14.00 18.32 -29.32
CA PRO A 145 -13.86 18.58 -27.89
C PRO A 145 -12.40 18.71 -27.48
N VAL A 146 -12.15 19.60 -26.51
CA VAL A 146 -10.88 19.71 -25.80
C VAL A 146 -11.04 19.03 -24.44
N PHE A 147 -10.27 17.97 -24.21
CA PHE A 147 -10.24 17.25 -22.95
C PHE A 147 -9.20 17.85 -22.00
N ASP A 148 -9.59 18.01 -20.74
CA ASP A 148 -8.69 18.33 -19.64
C ASP A 148 -8.16 17.02 -19.02
N LEU A 149 -6.87 16.78 -19.21
CA LEU A 149 -6.14 15.62 -18.74
C LEU A 149 -5.32 15.91 -17.47
N THR A 150 -5.41 17.13 -16.92
CA THR A 150 -4.76 17.52 -15.67
C THR A 150 -5.01 16.54 -14.52
N PRO A 151 -6.23 15.97 -14.35
CA PRO A 151 -6.47 14.98 -13.31
C PRO A 151 -5.55 13.75 -13.39
N PHE A 152 -5.10 13.37 -14.60
CA PHE A 152 -4.22 12.21 -14.78
C PHE A 152 -2.75 12.51 -14.41
N VAL A 153 -2.31 13.77 -14.48
CA VAL A 153 -0.97 14.15 -13.98
C VAL A 153 -0.87 13.89 -12.48
N THR A 154 -1.98 14.09 -11.75
CA THR A 154 -2.03 13.84 -10.30
C THR A 154 -1.87 12.36 -9.93
N LEU A 155 -2.12 11.42 -10.85
CA LEU A 155 -1.90 9.99 -10.61
C LEU A 155 -0.43 9.65 -10.35
N LEU A 156 0.49 10.45 -10.88
CA LEU A 156 1.91 10.28 -10.60
C LEU A 156 2.22 10.62 -9.14
N ASP A 157 1.55 11.61 -8.55
CA ASP A 157 1.68 11.89 -7.12
C ASP A 157 1.14 10.76 -6.26
N TRP A 158 0.00 10.17 -6.67
CA TRP A 158 -0.55 9.00 -6.01
C TRP A 158 0.43 7.83 -6.06
N THR A 159 1.14 7.66 -7.17
CA THR A 159 2.18 6.63 -7.31
C THR A 159 3.34 6.86 -6.35
N ILE A 160 3.84 8.09 -6.27
CA ILE A 160 4.93 8.46 -5.34
C ILE A 160 4.48 8.29 -3.88
N ALA A 161 3.30 8.78 -3.52
CA ALA A 161 2.73 8.65 -2.18
C ALA A 161 2.53 7.18 -1.79
N THR A 162 2.12 6.35 -2.76
CA THR A 162 1.95 4.90 -2.56
C THR A 162 3.28 4.20 -2.35
N ASP A 163 4.29 4.49 -3.16
CA ASP A 163 5.63 3.90 -3.02
C ASP A 163 6.23 4.22 -1.64
N ARG A 164 6.14 5.49 -1.23
CA ARG A 164 6.58 5.93 0.10
C ARG A 164 5.88 5.16 1.22
N PHE A 165 4.57 4.98 1.12
CA PHE A 165 3.80 4.21 2.09
C PHE A 165 4.20 2.72 2.08
N ILE A 166 4.31 2.10 0.91
CA ILE A 166 4.66 0.68 0.79
C ILE A 166 6.04 0.42 1.38
N ARG A 167 7.03 1.26 1.06
CA ARG A 167 8.41 1.06 1.46
C ARG A 167 8.68 1.44 2.91
N PHE A 168 8.14 2.57 3.37
CA PHE A 168 8.47 3.12 4.68
C PHE A 168 7.31 3.11 5.69
N GLY A 169 6.11 2.71 5.28
CA GLY A 169 4.93 2.70 6.15
C GLY A 169 4.39 4.09 6.50
N ASP A 170 4.77 5.10 5.71
CA ASP A 170 4.45 6.52 5.94
C ASP A 170 3.33 6.98 4.99
N ALA A 171 2.12 7.13 5.53
CA ALA A 171 0.92 7.50 4.78
C ALA A 171 0.65 9.02 4.74
N ARG A 172 1.60 9.86 5.14
CA ARG A 172 1.39 11.33 5.17
C ARG A 172 1.16 11.92 3.78
N ASP A 173 1.89 11.46 2.78
CA ASP A 173 1.71 11.93 1.40
C ASP A 173 0.33 11.49 0.85
N LEU A 174 -0.14 10.28 1.21
CA LEU A 174 -1.50 9.82 0.89
C LEU A 174 -2.56 10.70 1.56
N ALA A 175 -2.35 11.08 2.83
CA ALA A 175 -3.23 12.00 3.55
C ALA A 175 -3.29 13.38 2.86
N GLU A 176 -2.16 13.89 2.38
CA GLU A 176 -2.13 15.14 1.60
C GLU A 176 -2.89 15.02 0.29
N ARG A 177 -2.80 13.87 -0.41
CA ARG A 177 -3.60 13.65 -1.63
C ARG A 177 -5.10 13.63 -1.34
N LEU A 178 -5.52 13.03 -0.23
CA LEU A 178 -6.93 13.07 0.21
C LEU A 178 -7.40 14.50 0.53
N ARG A 179 -6.55 15.33 1.13
CA ARG A 179 -6.86 16.75 1.38
C ARG A 179 -6.93 17.56 0.10
N ALA A 180 -6.03 17.32 -0.85
CA ALA A 180 -6.04 17.98 -2.14
C ALA A 180 -7.29 17.63 -2.97
N GLY A 181 -7.85 16.43 -2.77
CA GLY A 181 -9.11 16.01 -3.40
C GLY A 181 -10.39 16.56 -2.75
N MET A 182 -10.29 17.39 -1.71
CA MET A 182 -11.48 17.96 -1.07
C MET A 182 -12.20 18.95 -2.01
N PRO A 183 -13.55 18.96 -2.01
CA PRO A 183 -14.31 19.93 -2.80
C PRO A 183 -14.00 21.38 -2.40
N ALA A 184 -14.19 22.31 -3.34
CA ALA A 184 -14.07 23.74 -3.06
C ALA A 184 -15.08 24.22 -1.99
N GLY A 185 -14.75 25.29 -1.27
CA GLY A 185 -15.55 25.77 -0.14
C GLY A 185 -16.99 26.17 -0.48
N GLU A 186 -17.24 26.62 -1.72
CA GLU A 186 -18.58 26.93 -2.23
C GLU A 186 -19.44 25.66 -2.36
N LEU A 187 -18.90 24.61 -3.00
CA LEU A 187 -19.57 23.31 -3.13
C LEU A 187 -19.89 22.67 -1.76
N ILE A 188 -18.98 22.80 -0.78
CA ILE A 188 -19.21 22.30 0.59
C ILE A 188 -20.38 23.03 1.29
N ARG A 189 -20.55 24.33 1.00
CA ARG A 189 -21.62 25.13 1.61
C ARG A 189 -22.97 24.73 1.03
N ASP A 190 -23.03 24.56 -0.28
CA ASP A 190 -24.30 24.48 -1.01
C ASP A 190 -24.79 23.03 -1.17
N ASP A 191 -23.90 22.03 -1.12
CA ASP A 191 -24.25 20.62 -1.28
C ASP A 191 -23.94 19.78 -0.01
N PRO A 192 -24.97 19.23 0.67
CA PRO A 192 -24.80 18.34 1.81
C PRO A 192 -23.94 17.10 1.53
N ALA A 193 -23.99 16.53 0.33
CA ALA A 193 -23.19 15.37 -0.05
C ALA A 193 -21.71 15.74 -0.15
N MET A 194 -21.39 16.89 -0.74
CA MET A 194 -20.01 17.41 -0.81
C MET A 194 -19.47 17.76 0.58
N ARG A 195 -20.33 18.24 1.48
CA ARG A 195 -19.96 18.47 2.88
C ARG A 195 -19.63 17.17 3.61
N GLN A 196 -20.41 16.12 3.38
CA GLN A 196 -20.12 14.80 3.96
C GLN A 196 -18.82 14.22 3.41
N LEU A 197 -18.62 14.27 2.09
CA LEU A 197 -17.37 13.83 1.44
C LEU A 197 -16.15 14.56 2.01
N SER A 198 -16.21 15.89 2.14
CA SER A 198 -15.12 16.69 2.70
C SER A 198 -14.76 16.24 4.13
N LYS A 199 -15.75 15.93 4.97
CA LYS A 199 -15.52 15.38 6.31
C LYS A 199 -14.88 13.99 6.26
N SER A 200 -15.40 13.09 5.44
CA SER A 200 -14.88 11.72 5.26
C SER A 200 -13.40 11.74 4.84
N LEU A 201 -13.06 12.54 3.83
CA LEU A 201 -11.68 12.71 3.37
C LEU A 201 -10.79 13.31 4.46
N LYS A 202 -11.31 14.27 5.23
CA LYS A 202 -10.55 14.91 6.32
C LYS A 202 -10.23 13.90 7.42
N TRP A 203 -11.23 13.15 7.87
CA TRP A 203 -11.04 12.17 8.93
C TRP A 203 -10.06 11.07 8.52
N ALA A 204 -10.18 10.55 7.28
CA ALA A 204 -9.23 9.57 6.76
C ALA A 204 -7.80 10.14 6.69
N ALA A 205 -7.63 11.36 6.16
CA ALA A 205 -6.33 12.03 6.07
C ALA A 205 -5.71 12.27 7.46
N ASP A 206 -6.49 12.79 8.40
CA ASP A 206 -6.02 13.06 9.77
C ASP A 206 -5.63 11.75 10.49
N ALA A 207 -6.42 10.69 10.33
CA ALA A 207 -6.11 9.38 10.92
C ALA A 207 -4.84 8.76 10.32
N MET A 208 -4.63 8.86 9.01
CA MET A 208 -3.40 8.39 8.34
C MET A 208 -2.17 9.16 8.83
N GLN A 209 -2.28 10.48 8.90
CA GLN A 209 -1.20 11.34 9.36
C GLN A 209 -0.85 11.04 10.82
N ASN A 210 -1.84 10.96 11.70
CA ASN A 210 -1.61 10.70 13.13
C ASN A 210 -0.98 9.33 13.37
N THR A 211 -1.46 8.29 12.66
CA THR A 211 -0.88 6.93 12.74
C THR A 211 0.58 6.94 12.29
N SER A 212 0.88 7.58 11.14
CA SER A 212 2.24 7.68 10.60
C SER A 212 3.18 8.46 11.53
N LEU A 213 2.69 9.53 12.16
CA LEU A 213 3.47 10.33 13.12
C LEU A 213 3.73 9.56 14.42
N ALA A 214 2.73 8.88 14.98
CA ALA A 214 2.88 8.08 16.19
C ALA A 214 3.92 6.97 16.00
N LEU A 215 3.90 6.30 14.85
CA LEU A 215 4.89 5.29 14.46
C LEU A 215 6.29 5.93 14.29
N ARG A 216 6.39 7.01 13.50
CA ARG A 216 7.66 7.71 13.28
C ARG A 216 8.31 8.18 14.58
N LEU A 217 7.52 8.63 15.56
CA LEU A 217 7.95 9.10 16.87
C LEU A 217 8.07 7.98 17.93
N ASN A 218 7.92 6.72 17.51
CA ASN A 218 8.06 5.53 18.32
C ASN A 218 7.22 5.55 19.60
N ARG A 219 5.92 5.87 19.46
CA ARG A 219 4.94 5.94 20.56
C ARG A 219 4.03 4.70 20.52
N PRO A 220 4.38 3.55 21.13
CA PRO A 220 3.66 2.30 20.92
C PRO A 220 2.17 2.35 21.30
N PHE A 221 1.83 2.89 22.48
CA PHE A 221 0.44 3.03 22.90
C PHE A 221 -0.38 3.92 21.94
N GLU A 222 0.16 5.08 21.59
CA GLU A 222 -0.52 6.00 20.67
C GLU A 222 -0.62 5.41 19.26
N SER A 223 0.43 4.72 18.78
CA SER A 223 0.43 4.07 17.47
C SER A 223 -0.69 3.05 17.36
N MET A 224 -0.92 2.25 18.42
CA MET A 224 -2.00 1.29 18.48
C MET A 224 -3.38 1.92 18.45
N GLU A 225 -3.59 2.98 19.25
CA GLU A 225 -4.86 3.71 19.29
C GLU A 225 -5.17 4.39 17.95
N GLN A 226 -4.16 5.02 17.33
CA GLN A 226 -4.33 5.70 16.05
C GLN A 226 -4.53 4.71 14.90
N ALA A 227 -3.81 3.58 14.89
CA ALA A 227 -4.02 2.51 13.92
C ALA A 227 -5.44 1.94 14.01
N HIS A 228 -5.96 1.69 15.22
CA HIS A 228 -7.34 1.27 15.42
C HIS A 228 -8.34 2.31 14.90
N ARG A 229 -8.15 3.58 15.23
CA ARG A 229 -9.00 4.67 14.72
C ARG A 229 -8.95 4.78 13.20
N LEU A 230 -7.78 4.61 12.58
CA LEU A 230 -7.60 4.67 11.14
C LEU A 230 -8.37 3.54 10.44
N VAL A 231 -8.20 2.30 10.89
CA VAL A 231 -8.92 1.15 10.34
C VAL A 231 -10.42 1.41 10.40
N ARG A 232 -10.93 1.75 11.58
CA ARG A 232 -12.36 2.03 11.78
C ARG A 232 -12.84 3.17 10.87
N THR A 233 -12.08 4.26 10.80
CA THR A 233 -12.41 5.41 9.93
C THR A 233 -12.48 4.98 8.47
N LEU A 234 -11.54 4.19 7.97
CA LEU A 234 -11.53 3.76 6.57
C LEU A 234 -12.67 2.79 6.26
N GLN A 235 -13.04 1.92 7.20
CA GLN A 235 -14.19 1.02 7.06
C GLN A 235 -15.52 1.79 7.06
N GLU A 236 -15.72 2.72 8.00
CA GLU A 236 -16.93 3.53 8.11
C GLU A 236 -17.12 4.50 6.92
N GLN A 237 -16.02 5.02 6.36
CA GLN A 237 -16.07 6.03 5.29
C GLN A 237 -15.90 5.44 3.88
N HIS A 238 -15.76 4.12 3.75
CA HIS A 238 -15.41 3.41 2.51
C HIS A 238 -16.25 3.86 1.30
N THR A 239 -17.57 3.74 1.39
CA THR A 239 -18.50 4.05 0.29
C THR A 239 -18.39 5.48 -0.23
N HIS A 240 -18.15 6.44 0.67
CA HIS A 240 -18.04 7.86 0.31
C HIS A 240 -16.72 8.18 -0.37
N ILE A 241 -15.62 7.57 0.11
CA ILE A 241 -14.29 7.80 -0.44
C ILE A 241 -14.15 7.13 -1.80
N GLU A 242 -14.59 5.88 -1.97
CA GLU A 242 -14.40 5.15 -3.22
C GLU A 242 -15.13 5.76 -4.41
N SER A 243 -16.34 6.27 -4.19
CA SER A 243 -17.17 6.87 -5.23
C SER A 243 -16.56 8.15 -5.84
N HIS A 244 -15.66 8.83 -5.11
CA HIS A 244 -15.10 10.12 -5.50
C HIS A 244 -13.58 10.11 -5.68
N MET A 245 -12.86 9.17 -5.03
CA MET A 245 -11.40 9.09 -5.01
C MET A 245 -10.91 7.76 -5.59
N ARG A 246 -11.15 7.54 -6.89
CA ARG A 246 -10.76 6.30 -7.59
C ARG A 246 -9.31 5.86 -7.35
N PRO A 247 -8.28 6.74 -7.36
CA PRO A 247 -6.91 6.32 -7.12
C PRO A 247 -6.70 5.75 -5.72
N PHE A 248 -7.37 6.33 -4.72
CA PHE A 248 -7.28 5.88 -3.34
C PHE A 248 -8.07 4.59 -3.09
N ALA A 249 -9.21 4.39 -3.78
CA ALA A 249 -10.02 3.18 -3.68
C ALA A 249 -9.16 1.91 -3.89
N LEU A 250 -8.25 1.94 -4.87
CA LEU A 250 -7.31 0.86 -5.19
C LEU A 250 -6.29 0.55 -4.07
N LEU A 251 -6.14 1.46 -3.10
CA LEU A 251 -5.16 1.37 -2.01
C LEU A 251 -5.79 1.13 -0.64
N THR A 252 -7.09 1.38 -0.48
CA THR A 252 -7.78 1.34 0.82
C THR A 252 -7.52 0.03 1.56
N GLU A 253 -7.76 -1.12 0.92
CA GLU A 253 -7.55 -2.43 1.53
C GLU A 253 -6.08 -2.64 1.96
N ARG A 254 -5.14 -2.20 1.13
CA ARG A 254 -3.71 -2.32 1.42
C ARG A 254 -3.31 -1.46 2.62
N VAL A 255 -3.88 -0.26 2.76
CA VAL A 255 -3.67 0.62 3.91
C VAL A 255 -4.26 -0.01 5.17
N VAL A 256 -5.49 -0.51 5.09
CA VAL A 256 -6.15 -1.19 6.22
C VAL A 256 -5.34 -2.41 6.66
N GLN A 257 -4.94 -3.29 5.74
CA GLN A 257 -4.15 -4.48 6.06
C GLN A 257 -2.81 -4.14 6.74
N ALA A 258 -2.13 -3.09 6.27
CA ALA A 258 -0.84 -2.69 6.83
C ALA A 258 -0.94 -2.21 8.28
N TYR A 259 -1.99 -1.47 8.64
CA TYR A 259 -2.16 -0.91 9.98
C TYR A 259 -3.00 -1.77 10.92
N GLN A 260 -3.82 -2.69 10.42
CA GLN A 260 -4.68 -3.56 11.22
C GLN A 260 -3.90 -4.41 12.23
N SER A 261 -2.75 -4.96 11.81
CA SER A 261 -1.88 -5.74 12.73
C SER A 261 -1.39 -4.91 13.90
N LEU A 262 -1.28 -3.59 13.71
CA LEU A 262 -0.77 -2.66 14.72
C LEU A 262 -1.89 -2.06 15.59
N ALA A 263 -3.15 -2.39 15.34
CA ALA A 263 -4.31 -1.74 15.96
C ALA A 263 -4.71 -2.38 17.30
N LEU A 264 -4.90 -1.53 18.32
CA LEU A 264 -5.51 -1.91 19.60
C LEU A 264 -6.21 -0.69 20.21
N GLU A 265 -7.51 -0.82 20.53
CA GLU A 265 -8.35 0.32 20.95
C GLU A 265 -7.93 0.91 22.30
N MET A 266 -7.62 0.04 23.27
CA MET A 266 -7.37 0.44 24.67
C MET A 266 -6.04 -0.15 25.19
N PRO A 267 -4.89 0.21 24.60
CA PRO A 267 -3.62 -0.49 24.83
C PRO A 267 -3.05 -0.31 26.25
N ARG A 268 -3.57 0.64 27.03
CA ARG A 268 -3.16 0.87 28.43
C ARG A 268 -3.94 0.06 29.44
N LYS A 269 -5.04 -0.59 29.04
CA LYS A 269 -5.84 -1.40 29.96
C LYS A 269 -5.10 -2.66 30.38
N ARG A 270 -5.39 -3.11 31.61
CA ARG A 270 -4.77 -4.31 32.17
C ARG A 270 -5.16 -5.59 31.43
N GLU A 271 -6.39 -5.68 30.93
CA GLU A 271 -6.86 -6.80 30.10
C GLU A 271 -6.10 -6.93 28.78
N SER A 272 -5.68 -5.80 28.20
CA SER A 272 -5.02 -5.75 26.90
C SER A 272 -3.50 -5.93 26.97
N ARG A 273 -2.92 -6.27 28.13
CA ARG A 273 -1.45 -6.34 28.31
C ARG A 273 -0.80 -7.35 27.37
N LEU A 274 -1.37 -8.53 27.20
CA LEU A 274 -0.82 -9.58 26.33
C LEU A 274 -0.91 -9.17 24.85
N ASP A 275 -2.06 -8.64 24.43
CA ASP A 275 -2.23 -8.11 23.07
C ASP A 275 -1.27 -6.94 22.78
N ASN A 276 -1.09 -6.04 23.74
CA ASN A 276 -0.15 -4.94 23.62
C ASN A 276 1.29 -5.46 23.44
N LEU A 277 1.72 -6.44 24.25
CA LEU A 277 3.06 -7.03 24.11
C LEU A 277 3.24 -7.71 22.76
N ARG A 278 2.24 -8.45 22.29
CA ARG A 278 2.25 -9.06 20.96
C ARG A 278 2.41 -8.00 19.87
N ILE A 279 1.59 -6.95 19.92
CA ILE A 279 1.60 -5.89 18.93
C ILE A 279 2.91 -5.08 19.00
N GLN A 280 3.51 -4.83 20.16
CA GLN A 280 4.84 -4.22 20.24
C GLN A 280 5.90 -5.07 19.52
N GLY A 281 5.85 -6.39 19.64
CA GLY A 281 6.71 -7.29 18.87
C GLY A 281 6.46 -7.21 17.36
N GLU A 282 5.19 -7.17 16.95
CA GLU A 282 4.80 -6.94 15.55
C GLU A 282 5.29 -5.57 15.04
N MET A 283 5.23 -4.52 15.86
CA MET A 283 5.77 -3.19 15.53
C MET A 283 7.29 -3.22 15.36
N VAL A 284 8.03 -3.95 16.20
CA VAL A 284 9.49 -4.10 16.05
C VAL A 284 9.83 -4.73 14.69
N ARG A 285 9.15 -5.81 14.32
CA ARG A 285 9.32 -6.46 12.99
C ARG A 285 8.94 -5.51 11.87
N TRP A 286 7.80 -4.84 12.01
CA TRP A 286 7.33 -3.87 11.04
C TRP A 286 8.35 -2.75 10.82
N TYR A 287 8.97 -2.21 11.87
CA TYR A 287 10.03 -1.21 11.71
C TYR A 287 11.26 -1.76 10.98
N MET A 288 11.67 -3.00 11.25
CA MET A 288 12.77 -3.63 10.51
C MET A 288 12.42 -3.77 9.02
N ASP A 289 11.22 -4.26 8.71
CA ASP A 289 10.72 -4.41 7.33
C ASP A 289 10.59 -3.07 6.58
N LYS A 290 10.36 -1.98 7.31
CA LYS A 290 10.25 -0.61 6.76
C LYS A 290 11.56 0.18 6.77
N GLU A 291 12.70 -0.50 6.95
CA GLU A 291 14.03 0.11 6.99
C GLU A 291 14.20 1.15 8.15
N GLN A 292 13.39 1.06 9.21
CA GLN A 292 13.35 1.97 10.36
C GLN A 292 14.13 1.41 11.57
N VAL A 293 15.42 1.16 11.39
CA VAL A 293 16.26 0.45 12.38
C VAL A 293 16.39 1.18 13.72
N VAL A 294 16.41 2.52 13.72
CA VAL A 294 16.47 3.31 14.97
C VAL A 294 15.21 3.08 15.82
N GLN A 295 14.04 3.12 15.19
CA GLN A 295 12.75 2.87 15.83
C GLN A 295 12.67 1.42 16.33
N ALA A 296 13.04 0.46 15.48
CA ALA A 296 13.02 -0.97 15.82
C ALA A 296 13.86 -1.27 17.07
N VAL A 297 15.14 -0.87 17.08
CA VAL A 297 16.05 -1.12 18.20
C VAL A 297 15.61 -0.38 19.47
N THR A 298 15.12 0.85 19.32
CA THR A 298 14.62 1.63 20.45
C THR A 298 13.39 0.98 21.08
N LEU A 299 12.44 0.53 20.26
CA LEU A 299 11.24 -0.16 20.76
C LEU A 299 11.59 -1.54 21.32
N ALA A 300 12.44 -2.32 20.66
CA ALA A 300 12.86 -3.65 21.11
C ALA A 300 13.43 -3.63 22.54
N ARG A 301 14.23 -2.61 22.86
CA ARG A 301 14.75 -2.40 24.22
C ARG A 301 13.63 -2.18 25.24
N GLU A 302 12.68 -1.29 24.93
CA GLU A 302 11.54 -1.00 25.82
C GLU A 302 10.54 -2.15 25.90
N TRP A 303 10.44 -2.94 24.83
CA TRP A 303 9.60 -4.12 24.75
C TRP A 303 10.13 -5.22 25.65
N LEU A 304 11.45 -5.44 25.70
CA LEU A 304 12.07 -6.38 26.65
C LEU A 304 11.73 -6.05 28.11
N ILE A 305 11.77 -4.76 28.49
CA ILE A 305 11.35 -4.33 29.83
C ILE A 305 9.86 -4.63 30.05
N SER A 306 9.03 -4.42 29.04
CA SER A 306 7.59 -4.69 29.10
C SER A 306 7.28 -6.18 29.27
N LEU A 307 8.03 -7.05 28.58
CA LEU A 307 7.94 -8.51 28.73
C LEU A 307 8.27 -8.95 30.16
N LEU A 308 9.39 -8.45 30.72
CA LEU A 308 9.79 -8.76 32.08
C LEU A 308 8.80 -8.22 33.12
N LEU A 309 8.30 -6.99 32.92
CA LEU A 309 7.28 -6.40 33.80
C LEU A 309 6.02 -7.26 33.82
N CYS A 310 5.54 -7.73 32.66
CA CYS A 310 4.37 -8.60 32.58
C CYS A 310 4.63 -9.99 33.18
N ARG A 311 5.84 -10.53 33.02
CA ARG A 311 6.22 -11.83 33.57
C ARG A 311 6.30 -11.81 35.11
N LEU A 312 6.85 -10.74 35.68
CA LEU A 312 7.14 -10.67 37.11
C LEU A 312 6.05 -9.96 37.92
N THR A 313 5.16 -9.22 37.27
CA THR A 313 4.20 -8.37 37.98
C THR A 313 2.84 -8.29 37.32
N ASP A 314 1.87 -7.88 38.13
CA ASP A 314 0.50 -7.64 37.71
C ASP A 314 0.17 -6.17 37.38
N ARG A 315 1.20 -5.33 37.26
CA ARG A 315 1.08 -3.89 37.01
C ARG A 315 0.78 -3.58 35.54
N ALA A 316 0.36 -2.33 35.31
CA ALA A 316 0.22 -1.79 33.97
C ALA A 316 1.59 -1.64 33.29
N LEU A 317 1.63 -1.78 31.96
CA LEU A 317 2.89 -1.73 31.20
C LEU A 317 3.58 -0.36 31.25
N ASP A 318 2.85 0.70 31.60
CA ASP A 318 3.32 2.08 31.74
C ASP A 318 3.56 2.52 33.19
N ASP A 319 3.57 1.59 34.15
CA ASP A 319 3.95 1.86 35.55
C ASP A 319 5.45 2.23 35.63
N LEU A 320 5.75 3.53 35.65
CA LEU A 320 7.12 4.06 35.63
C LEU A 320 7.98 3.54 36.78
N GLY A 321 7.39 3.37 37.97
CA GLY A 321 8.11 2.91 39.16
C GLY A 321 8.57 1.47 38.99
N VAL A 322 7.66 0.59 38.57
CA VAL A 322 7.99 -0.83 38.36
C VAL A 322 8.87 -1.02 37.13
N ARG A 323 8.64 -0.30 36.02
CA ARG A 323 9.53 -0.34 34.85
C ARG A 323 10.98 -0.04 35.23
N ARG A 324 11.20 1.00 36.04
CA ARG A 324 12.55 1.34 36.53
C ARG A 324 13.14 0.22 37.40
N GLN A 325 12.36 -0.33 38.32
CA GLN A 325 12.83 -1.44 39.16
C GLN A 325 13.19 -2.70 38.35
N ILE A 326 12.44 -2.99 37.29
CA ILE A 326 12.72 -4.11 36.36
C ILE A 326 14.01 -3.82 35.56
N GLU A 327 14.17 -2.59 35.04
CA GLU A 327 15.38 -2.15 34.35
C GLU A 327 16.63 -2.24 35.25
N ASP A 328 16.51 -1.79 36.50
CA ASP A 328 17.57 -1.87 37.50
C ASP A 328 17.95 -3.34 37.76
N ALA A 329 16.96 -4.25 37.81
CA ALA A 329 17.16 -5.66 38.10
C ALA A 329 17.87 -6.40 36.96
N ILE A 330 17.49 -6.17 35.70
CA ILE A 330 18.19 -6.77 34.55
C ILE A 330 19.60 -6.19 34.41
N SER A 331 19.80 -4.92 34.77
CA SER A 331 21.11 -4.28 34.82
C SER A 331 22.01 -4.92 35.89
N ASN A 332 21.46 -5.22 37.08
CA ASN A 332 22.17 -5.97 38.11
C ASN A 332 22.59 -7.37 37.63
N ALA A 333 21.69 -8.09 36.93
CA ALA A 333 22.00 -9.40 36.37
C ALA A 333 23.13 -9.33 35.33
N ALA A 334 23.13 -8.30 34.46
CA ALA A 334 24.20 -8.08 33.50
C ALA A 334 25.53 -7.71 34.16
N GLU A 335 25.53 -6.87 35.21
CA GLU A 335 26.74 -6.53 35.96
C GLU A 335 27.34 -7.74 36.68
N ARG A 336 26.53 -8.71 37.14
CA ARG A 336 27.04 -9.98 37.73
C ARG A 336 27.85 -10.81 36.72
N CYS A 337 27.59 -10.67 35.41
CA CYS A 337 28.37 -11.34 34.36
C CYS A 337 29.72 -10.66 34.07
N ARG A 338 29.97 -9.45 34.59
CA ARG A 338 31.24 -8.74 34.42
C ARG A 338 32.30 -9.22 35.42
N LEU A 339 33.57 -8.93 35.10
CA LEU A 339 34.70 -9.16 35.99
C LEU A 339 34.50 -8.41 37.31
N GLU A 340 34.76 -9.07 38.44
CA GLU A 340 34.48 -8.55 39.78
C GLU A 340 35.10 -7.16 40.03
N ALA A 341 36.31 -6.93 39.53
CA ALA A 341 37.02 -5.65 39.63
C ALA A 341 36.36 -4.48 38.87
N GLU A 342 35.48 -4.76 37.90
CA GLU A 342 34.80 -3.75 37.09
C GLU A 342 33.32 -3.57 37.47
N ARG A 343 32.81 -4.38 38.40
CA ARG A 343 31.39 -4.37 38.77
C ARG A 343 31.03 -3.08 39.49
N ARG A 344 29.89 -2.52 39.09
CA ARG A 344 29.26 -1.44 39.84
C ARG A 344 28.48 -1.99 41.03
N SER A 345 28.27 -1.15 42.04
CA SER A 345 27.39 -1.48 43.17
C SER A 345 25.98 -1.81 42.67
N PRO A 346 25.33 -2.87 43.19
CA PRO A 346 23.97 -3.23 42.79
C PRO A 346 22.98 -2.10 43.04
N LEU A 347 22.05 -1.95 42.09
CA LEU A 347 20.93 -1.03 42.18
C LEU A 347 19.85 -1.63 43.12
N MET A 348 19.17 -0.77 43.87
CA MET A 348 18.15 -1.19 44.84
C MET A 348 16.83 -1.52 44.15
N THR A 349 16.51 -2.80 44.03
CA THR A 349 15.26 -3.29 43.42
C THR A 349 14.89 -4.68 43.97
N PRO A 350 13.59 -4.94 44.21
CA PRO A 350 13.14 -6.25 44.71
C PRO A 350 13.27 -7.38 43.68
N PHE A 351 13.39 -7.06 42.38
CA PHE A 351 13.31 -8.07 41.31
C PHE A 351 14.66 -8.67 40.91
N THR A 352 15.77 -8.31 41.56
CA THR A 352 17.11 -8.79 41.17
C THR A 352 17.20 -10.30 41.22
N ASP A 353 16.71 -10.90 42.30
CA ASP A 353 16.77 -12.34 42.50
C ASP A 353 15.71 -13.07 41.67
N ASP A 354 14.55 -12.45 41.43
CA ASP A 354 13.52 -12.98 40.52
C ASP A 354 14.05 -13.13 39.09
N ILE A 355 14.76 -12.12 38.56
CA ILE A 355 15.40 -12.19 37.25
C ILE A 355 16.51 -13.24 37.24
N ALA A 356 17.33 -13.29 38.28
CA ALA A 356 18.42 -14.27 38.38
C ALA A 356 17.91 -15.72 38.42
N ALA A 357 16.70 -15.94 38.94
CA ALA A 357 16.05 -17.25 39.00
C ALA A 357 15.41 -17.70 37.68
N LEU A 358 15.29 -16.82 36.67
CA LEU A 358 14.71 -17.19 35.38
C LEU A 358 15.62 -18.20 34.65
N PRO A 359 15.07 -19.31 34.10
CA PRO A 359 15.86 -20.26 33.30
C PRO A 359 16.58 -19.61 32.11
N GLN A 360 15.98 -18.56 31.55
CA GLN A 360 16.49 -17.81 30.41
C GLN A 360 17.47 -16.68 30.80
N CYS A 361 17.85 -16.54 32.08
CA CYS A 361 18.62 -15.40 32.58
C CYS A 361 19.91 -15.12 31.75
N ALA A 362 20.64 -16.16 31.36
CA ALA A 362 21.84 -16.00 30.52
C ALA A 362 21.53 -15.38 29.14
N GLN A 363 20.53 -15.92 28.44
CA GLN A 363 20.08 -15.40 27.15
C GLN A 363 19.51 -13.97 27.28
N LEU A 364 18.76 -13.73 28.36
CA LEU A 364 18.18 -12.44 28.69
C LEU A 364 19.26 -11.36 28.87
N VAL A 365 20.32 -11.67 29.63
CA VAL A 365 21.47 -10.77 29.81
C VAL A 365 22.18 -10.51 28.48
N GLU A 366 22.41 -11.54 27.67
CA GLU A 366 23.04 -11.39 26.34
C GLU A 366 22.25 -10.41 25.45
N VAL A 367 20.94 -10.65 25.29
CA VAL A 367 20.06 -9.81 24.47
C VAL A 367 19.98 -8.39 25.02
N TRP A 368 19.84 -8.22 26.34
CA TRP A 368 19.83 -6.91 27.00
C TRP A 368 21.11 -6.12 26.73
N THR A 369 22.28 -6.72 26.89
CA THR A 369 23.58 -6.07 26.66
C THR A 369 23.76 -5.69 25.19
N ARG A 370 23.39 -6.58 24.26
CA ARG A 370 23.47 -6.32 22.82
C ARG A 370 22.54 -5.17 22.40
N LEU A 371 21.27 -5.20 22.83
CA LEU A 371 20.30 -4.13 22.57
C LEU A 371 20.75 -2.80 23.17
N SER A 372 21.19 -2.80 24.42
CA SER A 372 21.63 -1.58 25.12
C SER A 372 22.82 -0.93 24.41
N THR A 373 23.80 -1.75 23.99
CA THR A 373 24.98 -1.27 23.27
C THR A 373 24.60 -0.71 21.89
N LEU A 374 23.75 -1.42 21.14
CA LEU A 374 23.33 -1.02 19.81
C LEU A 374 22.46 0.25 19.84
N ARG A 375 21.47 0.29 20.74
CA ARG A 375 20.60 1.45 20.98
C ARG A 375 21.41 2.68 21.35
N ASN A 376 22.42 2.55 22.23
CA ASN A 376 23.27 3.67 22.63
C ASN A 376 24.14 4.17 21.47
N ASP A 377 24.66 3.27 20.62
CA ASP A 377 25.40 3.67 19.41
C ASP A 377 24.53 4.55 18.49
N LEU A 378 23.31 4.08 18.22
CA LEU A 378 22.31 4.80 17.42
C LEU A 378 21.89 6.12 18.05
N ALA A 379 21.60 6.13 19.36
CA ALA A 379 21.13 7.32 20.08
C ALA A 379 22.22 8.40 20.25
N HIS A 380 23.50 7.99 20.33
CA HIS A 380 24.63 8.91 20.40
C HIS A 380 25.22 9.23 19.01
N ALA A 381 24.55 8.84 17.92
CA ALA A 381 24.92 9.14 16.54
C ALA A 381 26.38 8.77 16.20
N GLY A 382 26.91 7.69 16.78
CA GLY A 382 28.29 7.26 16.54
C GLY A 382 29.37 8.23 17.03
N MET A 383 29.06 9.19 17.92
CA MET A 383 30.03 10.15 18.47
C MET A 383 30.93 9.52 19.54
N ARG A 384 31.63 8.44 19.19
CA ARG A 384 32.61 7.73 20.04
C ARG A 384 33.74 7.13 19.18
N PRO A 385 34.94 6.89 19.77
CA PRO A 385 36.08 6.33 19.02
C PRO A 385 35.79 4.98 18.35
N ASP A 386 35.00 4.12 19.00
CA ASP A 386 34.69 2.76 18.53
C ASP A 386 33.24 2.65 18.00
N ALA A 387 32.80 3.61 17.19
CA ALA A 387 31.49 3.56 16.56
C ALA A 387 31.38 2.37 15.58
N ALA A 388 30.26 1.66 15.61
CA ALA A 388 30.06 0.54 14.70
C ALA A 388 29.86 1.04 13.25
N ASP A 389 30.34 0.28 12.27
CA ASP A 389 30.06 0.56 10.87
C ASP A 389 28.58 0.28 10.53
N VAL A 390 28.10 0.96 9.49
CA VAL A 390 26.68 0.91 9.09
C VAL A 390 26.19 -0.50 8.77
N ARG A 391 27.01 -1.35 8.13
CA ARG A 391 26.59 -2.72 7.76
C ARG A 391 26.51 -3.62 9.00
N SER A 392 27.45 -3.46 9.93
CA SER A 392 27.44 -4.15 11.21
C SER A 392 26.21 -3.77 12.04
N ILE A 393 25.80 -2.50 12.04
CA ILE A 393 24.57 -2.05 12.74
C ILE A 393 23.33 -2.80 12.22
N LEU A 394 23.12 -2.85 10.91
CA LEU A 394 21.97 -3.52 10.30
C LEU A 394 21.94 -5.02 10.66
N LYS A 395 23.08 -5.70 10.50
CA LYS A 395 23.20 -7.13 10.84
C LYS A 395 22.94 -7.39 12.32
N ARG A 396 23.52 -6.58 13.21
CA ARG A 396 23.33 -6.71 14.67
C ARG A 396 21.90 -6.45 15.08
N ALA A 397 21.21 -5.50 14.44
CA ALA A 397 19.80 -5.21 14.69
C ALA A 397 18.92 -6.39 14.30
N ASP A 398 19.11 -6.96 13.11
CA ASP A 398 18.39 -8.14 12.64
C ASP A 398 18.55 -9.33 13.59
N GLU A 399 19.80 -9.69 13.90
CA GLU A 399 20.11 -10.81 14.80
C GLU A 399 19.52 -10.62 16.19
N VAL A 400 19.66 -9.43 16.80
CA VAL A 400 19.22 -9.21 18.18
C VAL A 400 17.70 -9.11 18.29
N CYS A 401 17.02 -8.55 17.27
CA CYS A 401 15.56 -8.54 17.21
C CYS A 401 15.01 -9.96 17.05
N ALA A 402 15.62 -10.80 16.19
CA ALA A 402 15.24 -12.20 16.03
C ALA A 402 15.46 -13.01 17.32
N GLN A 403 16.56 -12.79 18.04
CA GLN A 403 16.80 -13.40 19.36
C GLN A 403 15.77 -12.93 20.40
N LEU A 404 15.43 -11.65 20.41
CA LEU A 404 14.41 -11.10 21.32
C LEU A 404 13.04 -11.73 21.04
N ASP A 405 12.67 -11.93 19.79
CA ASP A 405 11.41 -12.60 19.42
C ASP A 405 11.32 -14.02 19.98
N GLN A 406 12.39 -14.80 19.84
CA GLN A 406 12.46 -16.15 20.41
C GLN A 406 12.38 -16.11 21.95
N LEU A 407 13.08 -15.17 22.58
CA LEU A 407 13.06 -14.98 24.02
C LEU A 407 11.68 -14.54 24.53
N ALA A 408 10.97 -13.69 23.79
CA ALA A 408 9.63 -13.24 24.14
C ALA A 408 8.65 -14.42 24.27
N ALA A 409 8.73 -15.38 23.34
CA ALA A 409 7.92 -16.60 23.38
C ALA A 409 8.23 -17.51 24.58
N GLN A 410 9.43 -17.43 25.13
CA GLN A 410 9.82 -18.17 26.33
C GLN A 410 9.45 -17.45 27.63
N LEU A 411 9.56 -16.11 27.64
CA LEU A 411 9.27 -15.28 28.81
C LEU A 411 7.77 -15.12 29.07
N VAL A 412 6.99 -14.91 28.00
CA VAL A 412 5.54 -14.72 28.08
C VAL A 412 4.89 -15.58 26.98
N PRO A 413 4.82 -16.91 27.16
CA PRO A 413 4.24 -17.81 26.17
C PRO A 413 2.81 -17.44 25.78
N GLU A 414 2.04 -16.83 26.68
CA GLU A 414 0.67 -16.37 26.44
C GLU A 414 0.61 -15.20 25.46
N ALA A 415 1.68 -14.39 25.35
CA ALA A 415 1.78 -13.33 24.35
C ALA A 415 2.23 -13.85 22.97
N ALA A 416 2.89 -15.02 22.93
CA ALA A 416 3.29 -15.70 21.69
C ALA A 416 2.20 -16.66 21.17
N SER A 417 1.38 -17.20 22.07
CA SER A 417 0.19 -17.96 21.75
C SER A 417 -0.87 -16.99 21.24
N ARG A 418 -1.31 -17.13 19.99
CA ARG A 418 -2.57 -16.49 19.57
C ARG A 418 -3.70 -17.17 20.34
N SER A 419 -4.05 -16.69 21.53
CA SER A 419 -5.16 -17.25 22.31
C SER A 419 -5.86 -16.17 23.14
N GLY A 420 -7.13 -15.96 22.79
CA GLY A 420 -8.02 -14.89 23.21
C GLY A 420 -8.18 -14.62 24.71
N THR A 421 -8.43 -13.35 25.04
CA THR A 421 -9.67 -12.89 25.71
C THR A 421 -9.71 -11.36 25.75
N MET A 422 -9.97 -10.75 24.60
CA MET A 422 -10.86 -9.60 24.54
C MET A 422 -12.07 -10.06 23.74
N GLN A 423 -13.26 -9.72 24.24
CA GLN A 423 -14.55 -10.11 23.70
C GLN A 423 -14.55 -10.11 22.17
N SER A 424 -14.50 -11.33 21.64
CA SER A 424 -14.82 -11.70 20.27
C SER A 424 -16.30 -11.40 20.04
N GLN A 425 -16.58 -10.14 19.71
CA GLN A 425 -17.78 -9.75 18.99
C GLN A 425 -17.48 -9.11 17.62
N ASP A 426 -16.22 -9.09 17.17
CA ASP A 426 -15.92 -8.52 15.83
C ASP A 426 -14.74 -9.15 15.08
N ILE A 427 -14.37 -10.38 15.44
CA ILE A 427 -13.93 -11.33 14.41
C ILE A 427 -15.12 -12.27 14.31
N THR A 428 -15.99 -12.03 13.34
CA THR A 428 -16.85 -13.11 12.86
C THR A 428 -15.96 -14.33 12.71
N GLU A 429 -16.28 -15.41 13.42
CA GLU A 429 -15.86 -16.76 13.01
C GLU A 429 -16.12 -16.80 11.51
N ARG A 430 -15.06 -16.64 10.71
CA ARG A 430 -15.20 -16.65 9.27
C ARG A 430 -15.47 -18.10 8.95
N GLU A 431 -16.75 -18.42 8.83
CA GLU A 431 -17.25 -19.72 8.45
C GLU A 431 -16.33 -20.31 7.37
N MET A 432 -15.68 -21.43 7.68
CA MET A 432 -14.88 -22.15 6.72
C MET A 432 -15.83 -22.91 5.80
N ILE A 433 -15.94 -22.40 4.57
CA ILE A 433 -16.76 -23.01 3.53
C ILE A 433 -15.87 -23.78 2.59
N LEU A 434 -16.04 -25.10 2.51
CA LEU A 434 -15.40 -25.92 1.49
C LEU A 434 -16.36 -26.11 0.32
N LEU A 435 -15.98 -25.57 -0.85
CA LEU A 435 -16.67 -25.80 -2.11
C LEU A 435 -16.07 -27.01 -2.81
N ASN A 436 -16.82 -28.11 -2.86
CA ASN A 436 -16.41 -29.34 -3.52
C ASN A 436 -17.04 -29.47 -4.90
N PHE A 437 -16.22 -29.35 -5.94
CA PHE A 437 -16.59 -29.56 -7.35
C PHE A 437 -16.05 -30.88 -7.92
N GLY A 438 -15.38 -31.67 -7.09
CA GLY A 438 -14.87 -33.00 -7.42
C GLY A 438 -15.87 -34.11 -7.08
N HIS A 439 -15.34 -35.32 -6.83
CA HIS A 439 -16.15 -36.40 -6.28
C HIS A 439 -16.52 -36.12 -4.81
N PRO A 440 -17.64 -36.68 -4.31
CA PRO A 440 -18.02 -36.53 -2.91
C PRO A 440 -16.90 -36.95 -1.96
N LEU A 441 -16.65 -36.12 -0.93
CA LEU A 441 -15.53 -36.34 -0.01
C LEU A 441 -15.87 -37.39 1.05
N THR A 442 -14.93 -38.30 1.32
CA THR A 442 -15.07 -39.23 2.45
C THR A 442 -14.82 -38.50 3.79
N PRO A 443 -15.30 -39.02 4.93
CA PRO A 443 -15.00 -38.43 6.25
C PRO A 443 -13.50 -38.33 6.54
N GLU A 444 -12.72 -39.31 6.06
CA GLU A 444 -11.26 -39.31 6.18
C GLU A 444 -10.63 -38.16 5.38
N GLN A 445 -11.05 -37.95 4.12
CA GLN A 445 -10.58 -36.84 3.29
C GLN A 445 -10.97 -35.48 3.89
N ARG A 446 -12.18 -35.36 4.44
CA ARG A 446 -12.62 -34.16 5.15
C ARG A 446 -11.69 -33.84 6.33
N GLY A 447 -11.40 -34.84 7.17
CA GLY A 447 -10.50 -34.69 8.31
C GLY A 447 -9.07 -34.29 7.90
N GLN A 448 -8.57 -34.84 6.79
CA GLN A 448 -7.27 -34.44 6.22
C GLN A 448 -7.27 -32.97 5.78
N ILE A 449 -8.35 -32.49 5.16
CA ILE A 449 -8.47 -31.09 4.73
C ILE A 449 -8.55 -30.16 5.95
N GLU A 450 -9.33 -30.51 6.97
CA GLU A 450 -9.41 -29.75 8.23
C GLU A 450 -8.05 -29.66 8.92
N GLN A 451 -7.29 -30.76 8.93
CA GLN A 451 -5.92 -30.78 9.46
C GLN A 451 -4.97 -29.87 8.67
N LEU A 452 -5.05 -29.89 7.33
CA LEU A 452 -4.24 -29.03 6.47
C LEU A 452 -4.64 -27.55 6.57
N ALA A 453 -5.93 -27.26 6.78
CA ALA A 453 -6.46 -25.91 6.92
C ALA A 453 -6.24 -25.32 8.32
N GLY A 454 -6.05 -26.16 9.34
CA GLY A 454 -5.85 -25.75 10.73
C GLY A 454 -7.12 -25.29 11.45
N GLN A 455 -8.30 -25.52 10.86
CA GLN A 455 -9.62 -25.19 11.41
C GLN A 455 -10.69 -26.16 10.85
N PRO A 456 -11.81 -26.39 11.56
CA PRO A 456 -12.88 -27.27 11.08
C PRO A 456 -13.59 -26.70 9.86
N ILE A 457 -14.14 -27.57 9.00
CA ILE A 457 -15.03 -27.13 7.91
C ILE A 457 -16.42 -26.93 8.50
N ASP A 458 -16.85 -25.68 8.60
CA ASP A 458 -18.18 -25.31 9.12
C ASP A 458 -19.28 -25.70 8.13
N ARG A 459 -19.02 -25.49 6.84
CA ARG A 459 -19.98 -25.78 5.76
C ARG A 459 -19.30 -26.41 4.56
N LEU A 460 -19.79 -27.58 4.16
CA LEU A 460 -19.39 -28.28 2.94
C LEU A 460 -20.50 -28.12 1.91
N ILE A 461 -20.19 -27.49 0.77
CA ILE A 461 -21.10 -27.37 -0.37
C ILE A 461 -20.57 -28.28 -1.48
N GLU A 462 -21.27 -29.38 -1.74
CA GLU A 462 -20.92 -30.31 -2.81
C GLU A 462 -21.79 -30.03 -4.04
N VAL A 463 -21.15 -29.70 -5.16
CA VAL A 463 -21.85 -29.44 -6.42
C VAL A 463 -21.35 -30.38 -7.50
N PRO A 464 -22.22 -31.24 -8.06
CA PRO A 464 -21.82 -32.15 -9.11
C PRO A 464 -21.50 -31.40 -10.39
N THR A 465 -20.29 -31.57 -10.92
CA THR A 465 -19.81 -30.90 -12.13
C THR A 465 -20.11 -31.70 -13.39
N HIS A 466 -21.35 -31.61 -13.87
CA HIS A 466 -21.76 -32.17 -15.17
C HIS A 466 -21.80 -31.04 -16.21
N PHE A 467 -20.89 -31.08 -17.19
CA PHE A 467 -20.78 -30.08 -18.24
C PHE A 467 -21.11 -30.69 -19.59
N ASP A 468 -21.91 -29.98 -20.37
CA ASP A 468 -22.15 -30.29 -21.78
C ASP A 468 -21.00 -29.72 -22.62
N GLN A 469 -20.27 -30.58 -23.32
CA GLN A 469 -19.15 -30.18 -24.18
C GLN A 469 -19.58 -29.42 -25.44
N ALA A 470 -20.86 -29.47 -25.81
CA ALA A 470 -21.41 -28.72 -26.94
C ALA A 470 -21.77 -27.27 -26.59
N GLN A 471 -21.73 -26.89 -25.30
CA GLN A 471 -22.09 -25.55 -24.82
C GLN A 471 -20.87 -24.78 -24.27
N PRO A 472 -20.86 -23.44 -24.30
CA PRO A 472 -19.77 -22.65 -23.74
C PRO A 472 -19.54 -22.91 -22.25
N PHE A 473 -18.32 -23.24 -21.85
CA PHE A 473 -17.99 -23.55 -20.45
C PHE A 473 -18.11 -22.32 -19.52
N ALA A 474 -17.86 -21.12 -20.00
CA ALA A 474 -17.98 -19.90 -19.18
C ALA A 474 -19.41 -19.67 -18.67
N GLU A 475 -20.41 -19.89 -19.52
CA GLU A 475 -21.82 -19.74 -19.13
C GLU A 475 -22.26 -20.81 -18.14
N GLN A 476 -21.82 -22.06 -18.36
CA GLN A 476 -22.07 -23.18 -17.45
C GLN A 476 -21.37 -22.98 -16.10
N VAL A 477 -20.13 -22.47 -16.07
CA VAL A 477 -19.42 -22.13 -14.83
C VAL A 477 -20.14 -21.03 -14.07
N ARG A 478 -20.58 -19.96 -14.73
CA ARG A 478 -21.33 -18.89 -14.08
C ARG A 478 -22.61 -19.44 -13.42
N ALA A 479 -23.37 -20.26 -14.14
CA ALA A 479 -24.57 -20.91 -13.61
C ALA A 479 -24.27 -21.85 -12.43
N LEU A 480 -23.16 -22.59 -12.50
CA LEU A 480 -22.68 -23.45 -11.42
C LEU A 480 -22.36 -22.62 -10.16
N VAL A 481 -21.63 -21.51 -10.29
CA VAL A 481 -21.27 -20.63 -9.16
C VAL A 481 -22.51 -19.94 -8.59
N ASP A 482 -23.46 -19.53 -9.43
CA ASP A 482 -24.74 -18.96 -8.98
C ASP A 482 -25.57 -19.96 -8.17
N SER A 483 -25.44 -21.27 -8.46
CA SER A 483 -26.15 -22.33 -7.73
C SER A 483 -25.64 -22.59 -6.31
N LEU A 484 -24.49 -22.02 -5.92
CA LEU A 484 -23.89 -22.22 -4.60
C LEU A 484 -24.72 -21.61 -3.46
N GLY A 485 -25.59 -20.65 -3.77
CA GLY A 485 -26.45 -19.99 -2.79
C GLY A 485 -25.69 -19.19 -1.73
N LEU A 486 -24.45 -18.76 -2.04
CA LEU A 486 -23.67 -17.88 -1.19
C LEU A 486 -24.11 -16.43 -1.39
N THR A 487 -24.34 -15.74 -0.28
CA THR A 487 -24.64 -14.31 -0.18
C THR A 487 -23.42 -13.45 -0.51
N SER A 488 -23.64 -12.19 -0.87
CA SER A 488 -22.54 -11.23 -1.12
C SER A 488 -21.62 -11.07 0.09
N GLU A 489 -22.14 -11.19 1.31
CA GLU A 489 -21.39 -11.11 2.56
C GLU A 489 -20.47 -12.33 2.73
N GLU A 490 -20.97 -13.54 2.49
CA GLU A 490 -20.17 -14.77 2.52
C GLU A 490 -19.04 -14.74 1.47
N TRP A 491 -19.31 -14.24 0.26
CA TRP A 491 -18.28 -14.09 -0.78
C TRP A 491 -17.12 -13.18 -0.36
N GLN A 492 -17.38 -12.18 0.48
CA GLN A 492 -16.39 -11.20 0.92
C GLN A 492 -15.69 -11.59 2.22
N HIS A 493 -16.38 -12.30 3.12
CA HIS A 493 -15.92 -12.50 4.48
C HIS A 493 -15.70 -13.96 4.87
N ALA A 494 -16.31 -14.95 4.21
CA ALA A 494 -16.10 -16.36 4.55
C ALA A 494 -14.70 -16.85 4.17
N ALA A 495 -14.21 -17.86 4.90
CA ALA A 495 -12.96 -18.53 4.57
C ALA A 495 -13.24 -19.66 3.56
N ILE A 496 -13.26 -19.30 2.27
CA ILE A 496 -13.65 -20.23 1.19
C ILE A 496 -12.45 -21.03 0.68
N PHE A 497 -12.54 -22.36 0.74
CA PHE A 497 -11.60 -23.31 0.13
C PHE A 497 -12.27 -24.04 -1.02
N VAL A 498 -11.51 -24.40 -2.05
CA VAL A 498 -12.06 -25.03 -3.26
C VAL A 498 -11.37 -26.35 -3.54
N ASN A 499 -12.14 -27.45 -3.60
CA ASN A 499 -11.71 -28.67 -4.28
C ASN A 499 -12.19 -28.61 -5.74
N PRO A 500 -11.31 -28.39 -6.72
CA PRO A 500 -11.69 -28.08 -8.09
C PRO A 500 -12.14 -29.33 -8.84
N PRO A 501 -12.85 -29.18 -9.97
CA PRO A 501 -13.18 -30.32 -10.83
C PRO A 501 -11.92 -30.91 -11.47
N THR A 502 -11.99 -32.19 -11.84
CA THR A 502 -10.85 -32.93 -12.40
C THR A 502 -10.46 -32.49 -13.81
N LEU A 503 -11.41 -31.96 -14.60
CA LEU A 503 -11.12 -31.43 -15.93
C LEU A 503 -10.52 -30.03 -15.83
N SER A 504 -9.25 -29.89 -16.22
CA SER A 504 -8.47 -28.66 -16.06
C SER A 504 -9.11 -27.43 -16.69
N THR A 505 -9.73 -27.55 -17.87
CA THR A 505 -10.39 -26.42 -18.55
C THR A 505 -11.54 -25.85 -17.74
N ILE A 506 -12.32 -26.71 -17.08
CA ILE A 506 -13.41 -26.27 -16.20
C ILE A 506 -12.80 -25.65 -14.94
N ALA A 507 -11.80 -26.29 -14.34
CA ALA A 507 -11.14 -25.79 -13.13
C ALA A 507 -10.55 -24.39 -13.33
N MET A 508 -9.84 -24.14 -14.45
CA MET A 508 -9.29 -22.81 -14.76
C MET A 508 -10.38 -21.76 -14.97
N THR A 509 -11.46 -22.12 -15.66
CA THR A 509 -12.61 -21.22 -15.90
C THR A 509 -13.32 -20.88 -14.59
N LEU A 510 -13.53 -21.88 -13.74
CA LEU A 510 -14.10 -21.72 -12.39
C LEU A 510 -13.24 -20.81 -11.51
N LEU A 511 -11.93 -21.03 -11.45
CA LEU A 511 -11.04 -20.21 -10.65
C LEU A 511 -10.99 -18.76 -11.12
N ALA A 512 -11.11 -18.50 -12.43
CA ALA A 512 -11.22 -17.16 -12.98
C ALA A 512 -12.52 -16.47 -12.55
N GLU A 513 -13.67 -17.17 -12.62
CA GLU A 513 -14.97 -16.67 -12.16
C GLU A 513 -14.96 -16.38 -10.65
N LEU A 514 -14.44 -17.30 -9.84
CA LEU A 514 -14.33 -17.12 -8.38
C LEU A 514 -13.41 -15.94 -8.03
N HIS A 515 -12.26 -15.80 -8.70
CA HIS A 515 -11.40 -14.63 -8.52
C HIS A 515 -12.12 -13.32 -8.86
N GLY A 516 -12.98 -13.32 -9.90
CA GLY A 516 -13.80 -12.16 -10.25
C GLY A 516 -14.78 -11.75 -9.15
N ARG A 517 -15.39 -12.71 -8.44
CA ARG A 517 -16.35 -12.45 -7.36
C ARG A 517 -15.68 -12.12 -6.02
N MET A 518 -14.53 -12.76 -5.75
CA MET A 518 -13.85 -12.66 -4.46
C MET A 518 -12.78 -11.56 -4.43
N GLY A 519 -12.28 -11.11 -5.58
CA GLY A 519 -11.17 -10.15 -5.69
C GLY A 519 -9.77 -10.75 -5.47
N TYR A 520 -9.69 -12.04 -5.10
CA TYR A 520 -8.46 -12.82 -4.92
C TYR A 520 -8.67 -14.28 -5.32
N PHE A 521 -7.58 -15.02 -5.54
CA PHE A 521 -7.71 -16.46 -5.82
C PHE A 521 -7.97 -17.26 -4.53
N PRO A 522 -9.01 -18.11 -4.50
CA PRO A 522 -9.24 -18.97 -3.35
C PRO A 522 -8.10 -19.99 -3.18
N PRO A 523 -7.81 -20.43 -1.94
CA PRO A 523 -6.97 -21.60 -1.70
C PRO A 523 -7.61 -22.87 -2.28
N VAL A 524 -6.79 -23.71 -2.89
CA VAL A 524 -7.25 -24.90 -3.62
C VAL A 524 -6.74 -26.17 -2.95
N VAL A 525 -7.65 -27.10 -2.67
CA VAL A 525 -7.33 -28.43 -2.17
C VAL A 525 -6.83 -29.28 -3.33
N ARG A 526 -5.66 -29.87 -3.19
CA ARG A 526 -5.14 -30.86 -4.14
C ARG A 526 -5.34 -32.27 -3.60
N MET A 527 -6.15 -33.05 -4.32
CA MET A 527 -6.26 -34.50 -4.10
C MET A 527 -5.15 -35.24 -4.86
N ARG A 528 -4.53 -36.25 -4.26
CA ARG A 528 -3.59 -37.16 -4.94
C ARG A 528 -3.98 -38.62 -4.74
N PRO A 529 -3.70 -39.52 -5.70
CA PRO A 529 -3.89 -40.95 -5.49
C PRO A 529 -2.91 -41.47 -4.44
N VAL A 530 -3.36 -42.40 -3.60
CA VAL A 530 -2.51 -43.15 -2.67
C VAL A 530 -1.83 -44.27 -3.44
N GLU A 531 -0.50 -44.31 -3.40
CA GLU A 531 0.30 -45.33 -4.09
C GLU A 531 0.01 -46.73 -3.52
N ASP A 532 0.03 -47.74 -4.40
CA ASP A 532 -0.08 -49.16 -4.04
C ASP A 532 -1.37 -49.60 -3.31
N VAL A 533 -2.47 -48.87 -3.47
CA VAL A 533 -3.80 -49.24 -2.92
C VAL A 533 -4.78 -49.61 -4.04
N LEU A 534 -5.39 -50.80 -3.93
CA LEU A 534 -6.47 -51.28 -4.79
C LEU A 534 -7.74 -51.54 -3.95
N PRO A 535 -8.90 -50.95 -4.31
CA PRO A 535 -9.13 -50.02 -5.42
C PRO A 535 -8.46 -48.65 -5.21
N PRO A 536 -8.26 -47.86 -6.28
CA PRO A 536 -7.65 -46.53 -6.19
C PRO A 536 -8.34 -45.66 -5.13
N ARG A 537 -7.54 -45.11 -4.22
CA ARG A 537 -7.96 -44.16 -3.18
C ARG A 537 -7.25 -42.83 -3.37
N PHE A 538 -7.87 -41.76 -2.91
CA PHE A 538 -7.32 -40.41 -2.97
C PHE A 538 -7.26 -39.81 -1.57
N GLU A 539 -6.24 -38.99 -1.31
CA GLU A 539 -6.06 -38.24 -0.08
C GLU A 539 -5.84 -36.76 -0.37
N ALA A 540 -6.16 -35.89 0.59
CA ALA A 540 -5.84 -34.46 0.49
C ALA A 540 -4.34 -34.27 0.74
N ALA A 541 -3.60 -33.87 -0.30
CA ALA A 541 -2.15 -33.81 -0.27
C ALA A 541 -1.62 -32.47 0.24
N GLU A 542 -2.25 -31.38 -0.21
CA GLU A 542 -1.84 -30.01 0.11
C GLU A 542 -3.02 -29.05 -0.13
N ILE A 543 -2.93 -27.88 0.51
CA ILE A 543 -3.75 -26.72 0.17
C ILE A 543 -2.84 -25.68 -0.45
N ILE A 544 -3.11 -25.36 -1.71
CA ILE A 544 -2.31 -24.42 -2.50
C ILE A 544 -2.91 -23.03 -2.36
N ASN A 545 -2.16 -22.10 -1.76
CA ASN A 545 -2.53 -20.69 -1.73
C ASN A 545 -2.26 -20.04 -3.10
N LEU A 546 -3.24 -20.12 -4.01
CA LEU A 546 -3.12 -19.57 -5.36
C LEU A 546 -2.88 -18.06 -5.37
N GLN A 547 -3.40 -17.33 -4.38
CA GLN A 547 -3.13 -15.90 -4.26
C GLN A 547 -1.66 -15.64 -3.95
N HIS A 548 -1.05 -16.42 -3.06
CA HIS A 548 0.38 -16.36 -2.78
C HIS A 548 1.21 -16.74 -4.03
N VAL A 549 0.83 -17.80 -4.76
CA VAL A 549 1.48 -18.17 -6.02
C VAL A 549 1.49 -16.99 -7.00
N ARG A 550 0.35 -16.29 -7.13
CA ARG A 550 0.22 -15.10 -7.98
C ARG A 550 1.11 -13.94 -7.51
N THR A 551 1.11 -13.62 -6.22
CA THR A 551 1.92 -12.50 -5.69
C THR A 551 3.41 -12.79 -5.83
N SER A 552 3.86 -14.00 -5.49
CA SER A 552 5.27 -14.41 -5.62
C SER A 552 5.72 -14.51 -7.08
N ALA A 553 4.81 -14.74 -8.03
CA ALA A 553 5.11 -14.66 -9.46
C ALA A 553 5.29 -13.21 -9.94
N ARG A 554 4.55 -12.24 -9.37
CA ARG A 554 4.71 -10.81 -9.70
C ARG A 554 6.03 -10.23 -9.24
N GLU A 555 6.55 -10.70 -8.10
CA GLU A 555 7.85 -10.28 -7.56
C GLU A 555 9.04 -10.80 -8.37
N ARG A 556 8.84 -11.87 -9.15
CA ARG A 556 9.86 -12.49 -10.02
C ARG A 556 9.85 -11.96 -11.46
N ARG A 557 8.85 -11.15 -11.82
CA ARG A 557 8.75 -10.46 -13.11
C ARG A 557 9.49 -9.14 -13.03
#